data_AF-A0A937J042-F1
#
_entry.id   AF-A0A937J042-F1
#
_cell.length_a   1.000
_cell.length_b   1.000
_cell.length_c   1.000
_cell.angle_alpha   90.00
_cell.angle_beta   90.00
_cell.angle_gamma   90.00
#
_symmetry.space_group_name_H-M   'P 1'
#
loop_
_entity.id
_entity.type
_entity.pdbx_description
1 polymer ?
#
loop_
_entity_poly.entity_id
_entity_poly.type
_entity_poly.pdbx_seq_one_letter_code
_entity_poly.pdbx_strand_id
1 'polypeptide(L)' 'GEAPDIKALFRSGGGDLLGFALTGQAVKERMALAKELPAILG' A
#
# COMPACT_ATOMS: atom_id res chain seq x y z
N GLY A 1 -24.03 -1.03 -2.68
CA GLY A 1 -23.20 0.00 -2.03
C GLY A 1 -21.87 0.02 -2.74
N GLU A 2 -21.39 1.20 -3.11
CA GLU A 2 -20.11 1.37 -3.80
C GLU A 2 -19.05 1.68 -2.73
N ALA A 3 -17.97 0.90 -2.69
CA ALA A 3 -16.89 1.16 -1.76
C ALA A 3 -16.09 2.37 -2.29
N PRO A 4 -15.74 3.36 -1.44
CA PRO A 4 -14.94 4.50 -1.88
C PRO A 4 -13.56 4.05 -2.33
N ASP A 5 -12.93 4.85 -3.19
CA ASP A 5 -11.52 4.67 -3.57
C ASP A 5 -10.61 5.06 -2.40
N ILE A 6 -10.03 4.07 -1.72
CA ILE A 6 -9.16 4.26 -0.56
C ILE A 6 -7.73 3.91 -0.95
N LYS A 7 -6.81 4.81 -0.56
CA LYS A 7 -5.38 4.54 -0.51
C LYS A 7 -4.86 4.86 0.89
N ALA A 8 -4.61 3.83 1.68
CA ALA A 8 -3.99 3.96 2.99
C ALA A 8 -2.55 3.45 2.91
N LEU A 9 -1.59 4.24 3.41
CA LEU A 9 -0.17 3.89 3.46
C LEU A 9 0.28 3.89 4.92
N PHE A 10 1.01 2.86 5.31
CA PHE A 10 1.68 2.78 6.60
C PHE A 10 3.18 2.96 6.39
N ARG A 11 3.74 4.01 7.00
CA ARG A 11 5.16 4.35 6.88
C ARG A 11 5.86 4.29 8.22
N SER A 12 7.14 3.92 8.21
CA SER A 12 8.02 4.01 9.38
C SER A 12 8.23 5.48 9.78
N GLY A 13 8.81 5.73 10.96
CA GLY A 13 9.24 7.09 11.35
C GLY A 13 10.31 7.69 10.42
N GLY A 14 11.02 6.85 9.64
CA GLY A 14 11.97 7.26 8.61
C GLY A 14 11.37 7.44 7.22
N GLY A 15 10.09 7.12 7.03
CA GLY A 15 9.37 7.29 5.76
C GLY A 15 9.24 6.02 4.89
N ASP A 16 9.86 4.91 5.29
CA ASP A 16 9.82 3.64 4.54
C ASP A 16 8.39 3.09 4.49
N LEU A 17 7.97 2.57 3.34
CA LEU A 17 6.66 1.94 3.22
C LEU A 17 6.69 0.56 3.90
N LEU A 18 5.88 0.38 4.92
CA LEU A 18 5.76 -0.87 5.68
C LEU A 18 4.48 -1.64 5.36
N GLY A 19 3.47 -0.98 4.79
CA GLY A 19 2.21 -1.61 4.39
C GLY A 19 1.28 -0.66 3.67
N PHE A 20 0.26 -1.21 3.00
CA PHE A 20 -0.78 -0.43 2.34
C PHE A 20 -2.12 -1.18 2.30
N ALA A 21 -3.21 -0.43 2.19
CA ALA A 21 -4.55 -0.96 1.88
C ALA A 21 -5.18 -0.14 0.75
N LEU A 22 -5.70 -0.83 -0.26
CA LEU A 22 -6.24 -0.22 -1.48
C LEU A 22 -7.64 -0.76 -1.76
N THR A 23 -8.56 0.13 -2.15
CA THR A 23 -9.89 -0.24 -2.66
C THR A 23 -10.18 0.50 -3.97
N GLY A 24 -11.14 -0.01 -4.75
CA GLY A 24 -11.58 0.62 -5.99
C GLY A 24 -10.43 0.89 -6.98
N GLN A 25 -10.36 2.10 -7.52
CA GLN A 25 -9.38 2.52 -8.51
C GLN A 25 -7.94 2.50 -8.00
N ALA A 26 -7.72 2.65 -6.68
CA ALA A 26 -6.39 2.66 -6.08
C ALA A 26 -5.68 1.30 -6.20
N VAL A 27 -6.41 0.20 -6.44
CA VAL A 27 -5.85 -1.15 -6.62
C VAL A 27 -4.84 -1.20 -7.79
N LYS A 28 -4.94 -0.29 -8.77
CA LYS A 28 -3.98 -0.15 -9.87
C LYS A 28 -2.53 0.09 -9.40
N GLU A 29 -2.35 0.64 -8.20
CA GLU A 29 -1.04 0.93 -7.62
C GLU A 29 -0.43 -0.26 -6.84
N ARG A 30 -1.18 -1.37 -6.67
CA ARG A 30 -0.77 -2.52 -5.85
C ARG A 30 0.62 -3.04 -6.19
N MET A 31 0.92 -3.20 -7.48
CA MET A 31 2.20 -3.76 -7.92
C MET A 31 3.39 -2.82 -7.69
N ALA A 32 3.17 -1.50 -7.75
CA ALA A 32 4.22 -0.53 -7.46
C ALA A 32 4.52 -0.52 -5.96
N LEU A 33 3.47 -0.38 -5.14
CA LEU A 33 3.59 -0.35 -3.69
C LEU A 33 4.15 -1.68 -3.12
N ALA A 34 3.77 -2.83 -3.69
CA ALA A 34 4.31 -4.13 -3.26
C ALA A 34 5.83 -4.27 -3.50
N LYS A 35 6.38 -3.58 -4.51
CA LYS A 35 7.82 -3.57 -4.78
C LYS A 35 8.61 -2.65 -3.83
N GLU A 36 7.95 -1.64 -3.27
CA GLU A 36 8.52 -0.75 -2.26
C GLU A 36 8.57 -1.39 -0.87
N LEU A 37 7.76 -2.43 -0.63
CA LEU A 37 7.73 -3.11 0.66
C LEU A 37 9.07 -3.83 0.93
N PRO A 38 9.56 -3.79 2.18
CA PRO A 38 10.70 -4.58 2.58
C PRO A 38 10.40 -6.08 2.41
N ALA A 39 11.44 -6.87 2.15
CA ALA A 39 11.32 -8.31 2.13
C ALA A 39 10.83 -8.82 3.50
N ILE A 40 9.75 -9.60 3.49
CA ILE A 40 9.14 -10.15 4.72
C ILE A 40 9.93 -11.37 5.23
N LEU A 41 10.67 -12.05 4.33
CA LEU A 41 11.49 -13.21 4.66
C LEU A 41 12.95 -12.78 4.77
N GLY A 42 13.43 -12.72 6.02
CA GLY A 42 14.86 -12.83 6.36
C GLY A 42 15.19 -14.27 6.74
#